data_AF-A0A1A9BPC7-F1
#
_entry.id   AF-A0A1A9BPC7-F1
#
_cell.length_a   1.000
_cell.length_b   1.000
_cell.length_c   1.000
_cell.angle_alpha   90.00
_cell.angle_beta   90.00
_cell.angle_gamma   90.00
#
_symmetry.space_group_name_H-M   'P 1'
#
loop_
_entity.id
_entity.type
_entity.pdbx_description
1 polymer ?
#
loop_
_entity_poly.entity_id
_entity_poly.type
_entity_poly.pdbx_seq_one_letter_code
_entity_poly.pdbx_strand_id
1 'polypeptide(L)'
;MTDTVWIRSATNPADGRAACLLQWGPVHALLEPDTVLNTARDLMAAAAHAESDIALIRVFRTRLKLDMTTIGHMVRAIRAERPAPTGKTALRIEAVAGAKTGLPYVHVARGSMKGELSPDEARAMAGHWTQAAVAAQIDVRLRYVLGEYPQLTPHDIGSIFSQLQEVQR
;
A
#
# COMPACT_ATOMS: atom_id res chain seq x y z
N MET A 1 -7.57 9.34 19.84
CA MET A 1 -8.00 8.07 19.23
C MET A 1 -7.13 7.85 18.02
N THR A 2 -6.39 6.75 17.98
CA THR A 2 -5.58 6.34 16.83
C THR A 2 -6.53 5.97 15.70
N ASP A 3 -6.77 6.91 14.78
CA ASP A 3 -7.49 6.64 13.54
C ASP A 3 -6.59 5.79 12.64
N THR A 4 -6.51 4.49 12.95
CA THR A 4 -5.74 3.52 12.19
C THR A 4 -6.39 3.28 10.84
N VAL A 5 -5.59 3.30 9.77
CA VAL A 5 -6.04 2.95 8.42
C VAL A 5 -6.24 1.44 8.35
N TRP A 6 -7.46 1.00 8.11
CA TRP A 6 -7.81 -0.41 8.03
C TRP A 6 -8.32 -0.80 6.65
N ILE A 7 -7.89 -1.97 6.17
CA ILE A 7 -8.32 -2.53 4.90
C ILE A 7 -8.56 -4.04 5.03
N ARG A 8 -9.62 -4.54 4.40
CA ARG A 8 -9.93 -5.97 4.34
C ARG A 8 -10.44 -6.39 2.96
N SER A 9 -10.37 -7.69 2.67
CA SER A 9 -11.08 -8.26 1.55
C SER A 9 -12.59 -8.10 1.72
N ALA A 10 -13.28 -7.91 0.60
CA ALA A 10 -14.72 -7.79 0.52
C ALA A 10 -15.20 -8.24 -0.86
N THR A 11 -16.50 -8.16 -1.08
CA THR A 11 -17.11 -8.32 -2.39
C THR A 11 -18.06 -7.19 -2.66
N ASN A 12 -18.11 -6.72 -3.91
CA ASN A 12 -19.05 -5.69 -4.30
C ASN A 12 -20.48 -6.25 -4.21
N PRO A 13 -21.37 -5.65 -3.39
CA PRO A 13 -22.72 -6.16 -3.22
C PRO A 13 -23.58 -6.01 -4.49
N ALA A 14 -23.21 -5.13 -5.42
CA ALA A 14 -23.98 -4.90 -6.64
C ALA A 14 -23.77 -5.98 -7.71
N ASP A 15 -22.55 -6.51 -7.85
CA ASP A 15 -22.18 -7.39 -8.96
C ASP A 15 -21.35 -8.62 -8.54
N GLY A 16 -21.09 -8.79 -7.24
CA GLY A 16 -20.33 -9.91 -6.70
C GLY A 16 -18.82 -9.89 -7.00
N ARG A 17 -18.31 -8.84 -7.67
CA ARG A 17 -16.89 -8.75 -8.03
C ARG A 17 -15.99 -8.53 -6.82
N ALA A 18 -14.70 -8.84 -7.01
CA ALA A 18 -13.69 -8.69 -5.96
C ALA A 18 -13.56 -7.22 -5.57
N ALA A 19 -13.60 -6.94 -4.28
CA ALA A 19 -13.47 -5.58 -3.76
C ALA A 19 -12.70 -5.58 -2.44
N CYS A 20 -12.25 -4.42 -2.01
CA CYS A 20 -11.64 -4.22 -0.71
C CYS A 20 -12.38 -3.10 0.01
N LEU A 21 -12.61 -3.27 1.32
CA LEU A 21 -13.20 -2.22 2.14
C LEU A 21 -12.10 -1.48 2.88
N LEU A 22 -11.93 -0.20 2.57
CA LEU A 22 -11.10 0.73 3.32
C LEU A 22 -11.94 1.44 4.38
N GLN A 23 -11.39 1.54 5.59
CA GLN A 23 -11.92 2.33 6.69
C GLN A 23 -10.79 3.14 7.33
N TRP A 24 -10.96 4.46 7.43
CA TRP A 24 -10.04 5.34 8.14
C TRP A 24 -10.83 6.47 8.82
N GLY A 25 -11.07 6.31 10.13
CA GLY A 25 -11.96 7.18 10.87
C GLY A 25 -13.35 7.24 10.20
N PRO A 26 -13.85 8.43 9.81
CA PRO A 26 -15.14 8.57 9.12
C PRO A 26 -15.10 8.14 7.64
N VAL A 27 -13.91 8.00 7.06
CA VAL A 27 -13.77 7.68 5.63
C VAL A 27 -13.96 6.19 5.41
N HIS A 28 -14.99 5.84 4.64
CA HIS A 28 -15.26 4.47 4.20
C HIS A 28 -15.28 4.45 2.68
N ALA A 29 -14.64 3.43 2.09
CA ALA A 29 -14.64 3.28 0.64
C ALA A 29 -14.55 1.82 0.23
N LEU A 30 -15.37 1.46 -0.75
CA LEU A 30 -15.21 0.21 -1.48
C LEU A 30 -14.26 0.46 -2.65
N LEU A 31 -13.19 -0.33 -2.73
CA LEU A 31 -12.10 -0.16 -3.68
C LEU A 31 -11.94 -1.41 -4.54
N GLU A 32 -11.53 -1.21 -5.79
CA GLU A 32 -11.10 -2.29 -6.66
C GLU A 32 -9.72 -2.81 -6.22
N PRO A 33 -9.46 -4.13 -6.31
CA PRO A 33 -8.17 -4.71 -5.95
C PRO A 33 -6.97 -4.03 -6.63
N ASP A 34 -7.10 -3.63 -7.89
CA ASP A 34 -6.03 -2.94 -8.62
C ASP A 34 -5.69 -1.58 -8.01
N THR A 35 -6.69 -0.84 -7.54
CA THR A 35 -6.48 0.43 -6.82
C THR A 35 -5.72 0.18 -5.51
N VAL A 36 -6.03 -0.91 -4.81
CA VAL A 36 -5.35 -1.29 -3.57
C VAL A 36 -3.90 -1.71 -3.83
N LEU A 37 -3.65 -2.52 -4.86
CA LEU A 37 -2.30 -2.94 -5.25
C LEU A 37 -1.44 -1.77 -5.71
N ASN A 38 -1.99 -0.83 -6.47
CA ASN A 38 -1.29 0.41 -6.84
C ASN A 38 -0.94 1.23 -5.59
N THR A 39 -1.85 1.34 -4.63
CA THR A 39 -1.59 2.06 -3.37
C THR A 39 -0.48 1.39 -2.56
N ALA A 40 -0.47 0.05 -2.49
CA ALA A 40 0.61 -0.69 -1.83
C ALA A 40 1.97 -0.47 -2.51
N ARG A 41 2.01 -0.47 -3.85
CA ARG A 41 3.22 -0.18 -4.62
C ARG A 41 3.74 1.24 -4.32
N ASP A 42 2.85 2.22 -4.29
CA ASP A 42 3.20 3.61 -4.01
C ASP A 42 3.69 3.81 -2.58
N LEU A 43 3.12 3.10 -1.60
CA LEU A 43 3.63 3.11 -0.22
C LEU A 43 5.07 2.58 -0.14
N MET A 44 5.37 1.47 -0.83
CA MET A 44 6.72 0.92 -0.87
C MET A 44 7.71 1.86 -1.58
N ALA A 45 7.31 2.45 -2.71
CA ALA A 45 8.12 3.40 -3.44
C ALA A 45 8.40 4.65 -2.61
N ALA A 46 7.38 5.20 -1.94
CA ALA A 46 7.51 6.37 -1.10
C ALA A 46 8.45 6.13 0.10
N ALA A 47 8.36 4.95 0.73
CA ALA A 47 9.27 4.56 1.80
C ALA A 47 10.74 4.57 1.34
N ALA A 48 11.03 3.91 0.20
CA ALA A 48 12.38 3.88 -0.37
C ALA A 48 12.87 5.27 -0.80
N HIS A 49 11.98 6.10 -1.35
CA HIS A 49 12.30 7.46 -1.76
C HIS A 49 12.60 8.38 -0.57
N ALA A 50 11.86 8.27 0.53
CA ALA A 50 12.09 9.07 1.73
C ALA A 50 13.47 8.76 2.35
N GLU A 51 13.82 7.48 2.45
CA GLU A 51 15.14 7.04 2.92
C GLU A 51 16.27 7.52 2.00
N SER A 52 16.08 7.36 0.69
CA SER A 52 17.04 7.80 -0.32
C SER A 52 17.28 9.30 -0.25
N ASP A 53 16.22 10.10 -0.08
CA ASP A 53 16.32 11.56 0.04
C ASP A 53 17.11 11.99 1.27
N ILE A 54 16.86 11.35 2.43
CA ILE A 54 17.61 11.65 3.66
C ILE A 54 19.08 11.23 3.54
N ALA A 55 19.35 10.08 2.92
CA ALA A 55 20.72 9.64 2.66
C ALA A 55 21.45 10.63 1.73
N LEU A 56 20.78 11.08 0.67
CA LEU A 56 21.31 12.05 -0.28
C LEU A 56 21.60 13.41 0.39
N ILE A 57 20.64 13.94 1.16
CA ILE A 57 20.82 15.17 1.94
C ILE A 57 22.03 15.04 2.86
N ARG A 58 22.19 13.89 3.53
CA ARG A 58 23.33 13.63 4.41
C ARG A 58 24.64 13.63 3.64
N VAL A 59 24.71 13.01 2.47
CA VAL A 59 25.92 13.02 1.62
C VAL A 59 26.26 14.43 1.19
N PHE A 60 25.30 15.20 0.65
CA PHE A 60 25.54 16.57 0.22
C PHE A 60 26.02 17.48 1.36
N ARG A 61 25.43 17.32 2.56
CA ARG A 61 25.83 18.11 3.73
C ARG A 61 27.19 17.71 4.28
N THR A 62 27.48 16.41 4.39
CA THR A 62 28.67 15.93 5.13
C THR A 62 29.89 15.76 4.24
N ARG A 63 29.71 15.29 2.99
CA ARG A 63 30.80 15.02 2.05
C ARG A 63 31.07 16.22 1.16
N LEU A 64 30.01 16.83 0.61
CA LEU A 64 30.14 17.97 -0.32
C LEU A 64 30.08 19.32 0.38
N LYS A 65 29.72 19.36 1.67
CA LYS A 65 29.63 20.57 2.51
C LYS A 65 28.78 21.68 1.87
N LEU A 66 27.73 21.30 1.14
CA LEU A 66 26.81 22.24 0.51
C LEU A 66 25.88 22.89 1.54
N ASP A 67 25.44 24.11 1.26
CA ASP A 67 24.41 24.79 2.04
C ASP A 67 23.01 24.20 1.79
N MET A 68 22.07 24.43 2.72
CA MET A 68 20.73 23.84 2.65
C MET A 68 19.88 24.33 1.47
N THR A 69 20.15 25.54 0.94
CA THR A 69 19.44 26.06 -0.22
C THR A 69 19.85 25.28 -1.47
N THR A 70 21.15 25.13 -1.69
CA THR A 70 21.70 24.33 -2.79
C THR A 70 21.25 22.87 -2.70
N ILE A 71 21.31 22.26 -1.51
CA ILE A 71 20.81 20.90 -1.26
C ILE A 71 19.34 20.78 -1.65
N GLY A 72 18.51 21.75 -1.25
CA GLY A 72 17.08 21.78 -1.55
C GLY A 72 16.80 21.78 -3.05
N HIS A 73 17.57 22.56 -3.84
CA HIS A 73 17.45 22.58 -5.30
C HIS A 73 17.87 21.26 -5.93
N MET A 74 18.99 20.67 -5.51
CA MET A 74 19.48 19.39 -6.06
C MET A 74 18.51 18.24 -5.77
N VAL A 75 18.02 18.13 -4.52
CA VAL A 75 17.05 17.10 -4.15
C VAL A 75 15.75 17.28 -4.95
N ARG A 76 15.30 18.51 -5.17
CA ARG A 76 14.12 18.78 -6.00
C ARG A 76 14.32 18.35 -7.46
N ALA A 77 15.49 18.63 -8.05
CA ALA A 77 15.81 18.20 -9.41
C ALA A 77 15.79 16.67 -9.53
N ILE A 78 16.45 15.97 -8.61
CA ILE A 78 16.48 14.50 -8.58
C ILE A 78 15.08 13.91 -8.36
N ARG A 79 14.25 14.53 -7.53
CA ARG A 79 12.85 14.12 -7.34
C ARG A 79 12.03 14.27 -8.61
N ALA A 80 12.29 15.29 -9.42
CA ALA A 80 11.57 15.53 -10.68
C ALA A 80 11.89 14.49 -11.77
N GLU A 81 13.02 13.79 -11.66
CA GLU A 81 13.42 12.71 -12.58
C GLU A 81 12.81 11.35 -12.21
N ARG A 82 12.12 11.25 -11.06
CA ARG A 82 11.51 9.98 -10.63
C ARG A 82 10.32 9.64 -11.52
N PRO A 83 10.12 8.33 -11.83
CA PRO A 83 8.92 7.89 -12.51
C PRO A 83 7.66 8.36 -11.77
N ALA A 84 6.71 8.93 -12.52
CA ALA A 84 5.42 9.28 -11.95
C ALA A 84 4.67 8.00 -11.54
N PRO A 85 3.98 8.01 -10.39
CA PRO A 85 3.07 6.92 -10.04
C PRO A 85 2.05 6.69 -11.15
N THR A 86 1.83 5.43 -11.49
CA THR A 86 0.87 5.04 -12.55
C THR A 86 -0.38 4.42 -11.96
N GLY A 87 -1.53 4.81 -12.47
CA GLY A 87 -2.82 4.22 -12.11
C GLY A 87 -3.51 4.92 -10.94
N LYS A 88 -4.73 4.47 -10.65
CA LYS A 88 -5.55 5.02 -9.57
C LYS A 88 -5.09 4.46 -8.22
N THR A 89 -4.96 5.34 -7.23
CA THR A 89 -4.63 4.98 -5.85
C THR A 89 -5.74 5.38 -4.90
N ALA A 90 -5.78 4.73 -3.74
CA ALA A 90 -6.75 5.00 -2.69
C ALA A 90 -6.31 6.14 -1.77
N LEU A 91 -5.01 6.35 -1.63
CA LEU A 91 -4.42 7.37 -0.76
C LEU A 91 -3.55 8.30 -1.60
N ARG A 92 -3.51 9.57 -1.22
CA ARG A 92 -2.40 10.44 -1.63
C ARG A 92 -1.20 10.08 -0.76
N ILE A 93 -0.09 9.75 -1.40
CA ILE A 93 1.14 9.28 -0.73
C ILE A 93 2.30 10.17 -1.15
N GLU A 94 3.04 10.69 -0.19
CA GLU A 94 4.16 11.60 -0.43
C GLU A 94 5.38 11.15 0.39
N ALA A 95 6.53 11.02 -0.26
CA ALA A 95 7.80 10.79 0.40
C ALA A 95 8.36 12.11 0.95
N VAL A 96 8.67 12.13 2.24
CA VAL A 96 9.11 13.34 2.95
C VAL A 96 10.47 13.11 3.60
N ALA A 97 11.35 14.08 3.42
CA ALA A 97 12.63 14.15 4.09
C ALA A 97 12.54 15.24 5.15
N GLY A 98 12.50 14.86 6.43
CA GLY A 98 12.37 15.80 7.53
C GLY A 98 13.60 16.71 7.64
N ALA A 99 13.54 17.92 7.10
CA ALA A 99 14.67 18.85 7.10
C ALA A 99 15.17 19.21 8.52
N LYS A 100 14.26 19.22 9.51
CA LYS A 100 14.59 19.51 10.92
C LYS A 100 15.01 18.27 11.70
N THR A 101 14.33 17.13 11.49
CA THR A 101 14.57 15.89 12.24
C THR A 101 15.68 15.05 11.64
N GLY A 102 15.99 15.23 10.34
CA GLY A 102 16.93 14.39 9.61
C GLY A 102 16.43 12.96 9.39
N LEU A 103 15.12 12.73 9.53
CA LEU A 103 14.49 11.42 9.45
C LEU A 103 13.58 11.31 8.21
N PRO A 104 13.45 10.11 7.64
CA PRO A 104 12.55 9.83 6.52
C PRO A 104 11.13 9.60 7.03
N TYR A 105 10.14 10.12 6.30
CA TYR A 105 8.72 9.90 6.58
C TYR A 105 7.94 9.67 5.29
N VAL A 106 6.80 9.01 5.42
CA VAL A 106 5.80 8.88 4.36
C VAL A 106 4.51 9.53 4.85
N HIS A 107 4.06 10.56 4.14
CA HIS A 107 2.78 11.20 4.41
C HIS A 107 1.69 10.52 3.60
N VAL A 108 0.60 10.16 4.27
CA VAL A 108 -0.58 9.55 3.66
C VAL A 108 -1.81 10.43 3.92
N ALA A 109 -2.69 10.55 2.94
CA ALA A 109 -3.93 11.31 3.11
C ALA A 109 -5.09 10.78 2.26
N ARG A 110 -6.31 10.93 2.77
CA ARG A 110 -7.55 10.69 2.04
C ARG A 110 -8.67 11.56 2.60
N GLY A 111 -9.19 12.49 1.80
CA GLY A 111 -10.19 13.46 2.26
C GLY A 111 -9.64 14.30 3.42
N SER A 112 -10.35 14.32 4.55
CA SER A 112 -9.93 15.01 5.77
C SER A 112 -8.85 14.27 6.56
N MET A 113 -8.62 12.98 6.28
CA MET A 113 -7.69 12.15 7.03
C MET A 113 -6.25 12.33 6.55
N LYS A 114 -5.32 12.48 7.49
CA LYS A 114 -3.89 12.63 7.26
C LYS A 114 -3.12 11.79 8.27
N GLY A 115 -2.05 11.16 7.83
CA GLY A 115 -1.18 10.34 8.66
C GLY A 115 0.27 10.50 8.25
N GLU A 116 1.16 10.28 9.21
CA GLU A 116 2.61 10.21 9.01
C GLU A 116 3.05 8.81 9.42
N LEU A 117 3.84 8.17 8.57
CA LEU A 117 4.38 6.84 8.77
C LEU A 117 5.90 6.90 8.67
N SER A 118 6.59 6.12 9.47
CA SER A 118 7.97 5.72 9.16
C SER A 118 8.01 4.84 7.91
N PRO A 119 9.18 4.71 7.24
CA PRO A 119 9.32 3.81 6.10
C PRO A 119 8.91 2.36 6.40
N ASP A 120 9.19 1.87 7.60
CA ASP A 120 8.84 0.50 8.01
C ASP A 120 7.34 0.34 8.24
N GLU A 121 6.68 1.31 8.86
CA GLU A 121 5.22 1.32 8.97
C GLU A 121 4.54 1.41 7.59
N ALA A 122 5.09 2.19 6.65
CA ALA A 122 4.58 2.27 5.29
C ALA A 122 4.73 0.94 4.54
N ARG A 123 5.85 0.22 4.69
CA ARG A 123 6.05 -1.13 4.14
C ARG A 123 5.12 -2.15 4.78
N ALA A 124 4.96 -2.13 6.09
CA ALA A 124 4.05 -3.01 6.80
C ALA A 124 2.60 -2.78 6.34
N MET A 125 2.18 -1.51 6.23
CA MET A 125 0.89 -1.15 5.67
C MET A 125 0.73 -1.65 4.23
N ALA A 126 1.73 -1.45 3.37
CA ALA A 126 1.71 -1.97 1.99
C ALA A 126 1.54 -3.50 1.93
N GLY A 127 2.18 -4.23 2.84
CA GLY A 127 2.02 -5.69 2.99
C GLY A 127 0.57 -6.07 3.29
N HIS A 128 -0.05 -5.43 4.29
CA HIS A 128 -1.47 -5.67 4.63
C HIS A 128 -2.42 -5.33 3.49
N TRP A 129 -2.15 -4.26 2.76
CA TRP A 129 -2.95 -3.86 1.59
C TRP A 129 -2.85 -4.88 0.46
N THR A 130 -1.64 -5.38 0.19
CA THR A 130 -1.42 -6.43 -0.80
C THR A 130 -2.19 -7.70 -0.43
N GLN A 131 -2.11 -8.12 0.84
CA GLN A 131 -2.83 -9.29 1.35
C GLN A 131 -4.35 -9.15 1.18
N ALA A 132 -4.91 -7.98 1.53
CA ALA A 132 -6.34 -7.72 1.38
C ALA A 132 -6.81 -7.81 -0.09
N ALA A 133 -6.03 -7.26 -1.02
CA ALA A 133 -6.34 -7.31 -2.45
C ALA A 133 -6.29 -8.74 -3.01
N VAL A 134 -5.26 -9.51 -2.66
CA VAL A 134 -5.11 -10.91 -3.09
C VAL A 134 -6.24 -11.76 -2.49
N ALA A 135 -6.54 -11.60 -1.20
CA ALA A 135 -7.63 -12.30 -0.54
C ALA A 135 -8.98 -12.02 -1.23
N ALA A 136 -9.28 -10.76 -1.58
CA ALA A 136 -10.50 -10.42 -2.31
C ALA A 136 -10.63 -11.13 -3.66
N GLN A 137 -9.53 -11.24 -4.41
CA GLN A 137 -9.51 -11.94 -5.69
C GLN A 137 -9.70 -13.46 -5.51
N ILE A 138 -9.09 -14.04 -4.47
CA ILE A 138 -9.24 -15.46 -4.13
C ILE A 138 -10.67 -15.77 -3.68
N ASP A 139 -11.24 -14.94 -2.80
CA ASP A 139 -12.60 -15.12 -2.25
C ASP A 139 -13.65 -15.20 -3.36
N VAL A 140 -13.56 -14.33 -4.37
CA VAL A 140 -14.51 -14.34 -5.50
C VAL A 140 -14.29 -15.53 -6.42
N ARG A 141 -13.05 -15.92 -6.70
CA ARG A 141 -12.76 -17.13 -7.48
C ARG A 141 -13.29 -18.37 -6.78
N LEU A 142 -13.09 -18.50 -5.47
CA LEU A 142 -13.63 -19.59 -4.68
C LEU A 142 -15.17 -19.59 -4.74
N ARG A 143 -15.83 -18.45 -4.53
CA ARG A 143 -17.30 -18.38 -4.64
C ARG A 143 -17.81 -18.78 -6.02
N TYR A 144 -17.12 -18.39 -7.08
CA TYR A 144 -17.46 -18.80 -8.44
C TYR A 144 -17.36 -20.32 -8.60
N VAL A 145 -16.22 -20.91 -8.21
CA VAL A 145 -16.04 -22.38 -8.26
C VAL A 145 -17.09 -23.10 -7.41
N LEU A 146 -17.38 -22.63 -6.20
CA LEU A 146 -18.39 -23.27 -5.35
C LEU A 146 -19.82 -23.08 -5.88
N GLY A 147 -20.10 -21.97 -6.55
CA GLY A 147 -21.39 -21.72 -7.19
C GLY A 147 -21.63 -22.55 -8.45
N GLU A 148 -20.58 -22.85 -9.22
CA GLU A 148 -20.68 -23.70 -10.42
C GLU A 148 -20.76 -25.20 -10.11
N TYR A 149 -20.30 -25.61 -8.92
CA TYR A 149 -20.31 -27.00 -8.49
C TYR A 149 -21.11 -27.16 -7.19
N PRO A 150 -22.45 -27.02 -7.23
CA PRO A 150 -23.31 -27.09 -6.05
C PRO A 150 -23.25 -28.44 -5.31
N GLN A 151 -22.72 -29.47 -5.96
CA GLN A 151 -22.43 -30.78 -5.37
C GLN A 151 -21.18 -30.81 -4.48
N LEU A 152 -20.33 -29.78 -4.50
CA LEU A 152 -19.18 -29.71 -3.62
C LEU A 152 -19.64 -29.46 -2.18
N THR A 153 -19.37 -30.42 -1.31
CA THR A 153 -19.62 -30.29 0.11
C THR A 153 -18.46 -29.55 0.80
N PRO A 154 -18.66 -28.98 1.99
CA PRO A 154 -17.56 -28.40 2.78
C PRO A 154 -16.37 -29.35 3.00
N HIS A 155 -16.62 -30.66 3.06
CA HIS A 155 -15.59 -31.69 3.16
C HIS A 155 -14.71 -31.75 1.90
N ASP A 156 -15.31 -31.64 0.72
CA ASP A 156 -14.59 -31.66 -0.56
C ASP A 156 -13.69 -30.43 -0.70
N ILE A 157 -14.18 -29.27 -0.26
CA ILE A 157 -13.39 -28.03 -0.21
C ILE A 157 -12.20 -28.17 0.74
N GLY A 158 -12.42 -28.73 1.94
CA GLY A 158 -11.36 -28.99 2.91
C GLY A 158 -10.28 -29.94 2.39
N SER A 159 -10.68 -30.97 1.62
CA SER A 159 -9.75 -31.90 0.98
C SER A 159 -8.92 -31.23 -0.11
N ILE A 160 -9.53 -30.38 -0.95
CA ILE A 160 -8.82 -29.60 -1.98
C ILE A 160 -7.80 -28.65 -1.34
N PHE A 161 -8.17 -27.92 -0.29
CA PHE A 161 -7.24 -27.04 0.42
C PHE A 161 -6.08 -27.79 1.06
N SER A 162 -6.35 -28.95 1.67
CA SER A 162 -5.30 -29.79 2.26
C SER A 162 -4.31 -30.28 1.21
N GLN A 163 -4.80 -30.74 0.06
CA GLN A 163 -3.95 -31.17 -1.06
C GLN A 163 -3.12 -30.02 -1.64
N LEU A 164 -3.71 -28.83 -1.78
CA LEU A 164 -2.98 -27.64 -2.25
C LEU A 164 -1.87 -27.22 -1.27
N GLN A 165 -2.09 -27.36 0.04
CA GLN A 165 -1.06 -27.08 1.06
C GLN A 165 0.08 -28.11 1.04
N GLU A 166 -0.20 -29.37 0.72
CA GLU A 166 0.83 -30.41 0.57
C GLU A 166 1.73 -30.16 -0.66
N VAL A 167 1.17 -29.65 -1.75
CA VAL A 167 1.93 -29.35 -2.99
C VAL A 167 2.80 -28.08 -2.85
N GLN A 168 2.47 -27.18 -1.92
CA GLN A 168 3.25 -25.96 -1.67
C GLN A 168 4.36 -26.12 -0.61
N ARG A 169 4.50 -27.31 0.00
CA ARG A 169 5.64 -27.65 0.87
C ARG A 169 6.78 -28.26 0.07
#